data_AF-A0A2V8MC58-F1
#
_entry.id   AF-A0A2V8MC58-F1
#
_cell.length_a   1.000
_cell.length_b   1.000
_cell.length_c   1.000
_cell.angle_alpha   90.00
_cell.angle_beta   90.00
_cell.angle_gamma   90.00
#
_symmetry.space_group_name_H-M   'P 1'
#
loop_
_entity.id
_entity.type
_entity.pdbx_description
1 polymer ?
#
loop_
_entity_poly.entity_id
_entity_poly.type
_entity_poly.pdbx_seq_one_letter_code
_entity_poly.pdbx_strand_id
1 'polypeptide(L)'
;MYRSRNSNAPLPDSGLIPDSTKGVVYQLESTGFSKSNNYTLGFREQLRNKWNLRVFGNYTLRSLKSDTDGWQSTPVNSYDMRSEWGRSGNDTRHRFFTGANFRLPWAVNMTTQINWSSSRPYNLTTGGDCNKDNVINDRPTDAALAQYLQDKASGNLQNADYYCRI
;
A
#
# COMPACT_ATOMS: atom_id res chain seq x y z
N MET A 1 14.61 0.08 5.84
CA MET A 1 13.44 0.95 5.59
C MET A 1 13.44 2.03 6.64
N TYR A 2 12.90 3.21 6.33
CA TYR A 2 12.74 4.30 7.29
C TYR A 2 11.28 4.43 7.70
N ARG A 3 11.03 4.93 8.91
CA ARG A 3 9.71 5.31 9.39
C ARG A 3 9.81 6.57 10.25
N SER A 4 8.73 7.34 10.32
CA SER A 4 8.58 8.40 11.31
C SER A 4 7.63 7.93 12.41
N ARG A 5 7.81 8.39 13.65
CA ARG A 5 6.84 8.23 14.74
C ARG A 5 6.72 9.52 15.53
N ASN A 6 5.58 9.71 16.21
CA ASN A 6 5.44 10.80 17.14
C ASN A 6 6.06 10.39 18.48
N SER A 7 7.27 10.88 18.79
CA SER A 7 7.94 10.58 20.07
C SER A 7 7.25 11.27 21.26
N ASN A 8 6.39 12.25 21.00
CA ASN A 8 5.60 12.98 21.99
C ASN A 8 4.10 12.61 21.91
N ALA A 9 3.76 11.43 21.36
CA ALA A 9 2.39 10.94 21.34
C ALA A 9 1.84 10.79 22.77
N PRO A 10 0.52 10.89 23.00
CA PRO A 10 -0.08 10.58 24.30
C PRO A 10 0.25 9.15 24.74
N LEU A 11 0.62 8.98 26.01
CA LEU A 11 0.92 7.67 26.56
C LEU A 11 -0.32 6.74 26.52
N PRO A 12 -0.19 5.46 26.14
CA PRO A 12 -1.34 4.56 25.97
C PRO A 12 -2.19 4.37 27.23
N ASP A 13 -1.55 4.37 28.41
CA ASP A 13 -2.23 4.06 29.68
C ASP A 13 -2.84 5.30 30.35
N SER A 14 -2.27 6.48 30.14
CA SER A 14 -2.64 7.71 30.86
C SER A 14 -3.19 8.81 29.97
N GLY A 15 -3.01 8.73 28.65
CA GLY A 15 -3.34 9.79 27.69
C GLY A 15 -2.55 11.08 27.92
N LEU A 16 -1.54 11.07 28.79
CA LEU A 16 -0.71 12.22 29.06
C LEU A 16 0.30 12.40 27.94
N ILE A 17 0.41 13.63 27.45
CA ILE A 17 1.45 14.02 26.51
C ILE A 17 2.77 14.15 27.30
N PRO A 18 3.85 13.44 26.92
CA PRO A 18 5.12 13.44 27.67
C PRO A 18 5.70 14.83 27.92
N ASP A 19 5.69 15.69 26.90
CA ASP A 19 6.08 17.10 26.99
C ASP A 19 4.95 17.98 26.48
N SER A 20 4.16 18.53 27.40
CA SER A 20 3.00 19.38 27.07
C SER A 20 3.38 20.75 26.49
N THR A 21 4.66 21.14 26.55
CA THR A 21 5.16 22.38 25.95
C THR A 21 5.47 22.22 24.46
N LYS A 22 5.54 20.98 23.98
CA LYS A 22 5.82 20.65 22.59
C LYS A 22 4.58 20.04 21.92
N GLY A 23 4.40 20.36 20.64
CA GLY A 23 3.42 19.68 19.80
C GLY A 23 3.90 18.28 19.37
N VAL A 24 3.46 17.86 18.19
CA VAL A 24 3.91 16.61 17.56
C VAL A 24 5.41 16.67 17.28
N VAL A 25 6.17 15.69 17.77
CA VAL A 25 7.61 15.59 17.53
C VAL A 25 7.87 14.35 16.68
N TYR A 26 8.16 14.56 15.41
CA TYR A 26 8.47 13.47 14.49
C TYR A 26 9.92 13.00 14.66
N GLN A 27 10.08 11.75 15.07
CA GLN A 27 11.37 11.08 15.15
C GLN A 27 11.51 10.12 13.97
N LEU A 28 12.54 10.36 13.14
CA LEU A 28 12.89 9.51 12.02
C LEU A 28 13.79 8.36 12.50
N GLU A 29 13.39 7.12 12.20
CA GLU A 29 14.12 5.93 12.61
C GLU A 29 14.32 4.97 11.44
N SER A 30 15.43 4.21 11.47
CA SER A 30 15.76 3.16 10.50
C SER A 30 15.38 1.76 10.99
N THR A 31 14.28 1.65 11.73
CA THR A 31 13.78 0.40 12.34
C THR A 31 12.73 -0.30 11.47
N GLY A 32 12.43 0.23 10.28
CA GLY A 32 11.48 -0.31 9.33
C GLY A 32 11.84 -1.70 8.80
N PHE A 33 10.88 -2.62 8.77
CA PHE A 33 11.04 -3.96 8.20
C PHE A 33 10.23 -4.12 6.90
N SER A 34 10.78 -4.88 5.96
CA SER A 34 10.11 -5.19 4.69
C SER A 34 10.54 -6.56 4.17
N LYS A 35 9.58 -7.33 3.66
CA LYS A 35 9.79 -8.66 3.08
C LYS A 35 9.14 -8.73 1.70
N SER A 36 9.93 -9.08 0.70
CA SER A 36 9.45 -9.23 -0.69
C SER A 36 9.71 -10.65 -1.18
N ASN A 37 8.68 -11.30 -1.71
CA ASN A 37 8.80 -12.53 -2.49
C ASN A 37 8.42 -12.22 -3.94
N ASN A 38 9.27 -12.59 -4.89
CA ASN A 38 9.06 -12.31 -6.32
C ASN A 38 9.23 -13.60 -7.12
N TYR A 39 8.23 -13.93 -7.92
CA TYR A 39 8.28 -15.05 -8.85
C TYR A 39 8.06 -14.50 -10.25
N THR A 40 9.05 -14.65 -11.12
CA THR A 40 8.97 -14.17 -12.50
C THR A 40 9.07 -15.34 -13.46
N LEU A 41 8.08 -15.45 -14.34
CA LEU A 41 8.07 -16.37 -15.46
C LEU A 41 8.26 -15.54 -16.73
N GLY A 42 9.25 -15.91 -17.53
CA GLY A 42 9.53 -15.26 -18.81
C GLY A 42 9.42 -16.27 -19.93
N PHE A 43 8.87 -15.85 -21.06
CA PHE A 43 8.91 -16.62 -22.30
C PHE A 43 9.34 -15.72 -23.46
N ARG A 44 10.03 -16.31 -24.42
CA ARG A 44 10.40 -15.67 -25.66
C ARG A 44 10.50 -16.74 -26.72
N GLU A 45 9.72 -16.58 -27.79
CA GLU A 45 9.64 -17.54 -28.87
C GLU A 45 9.78 -16.83 -30.21
N GLN A 46 10.46 -17.49 -31.16
CA GLN A 46 10.58 -17.00 -32.53
C GLN A 46 9.88 -17.98 -33.47
N LEU A 47 8.69 -17.58 -33.91
CA LEU A 47 7.88 -18.35 -34.84
C LEU A 47 8.38 -18.09 -36.26
N ARG A 48 8.95 -19.13 -36.88
CA ARG A 48 9.43 -19.12 -38.27
C ARG A 48 8.25 -19.29 -39.24
N ASN A 49 7.40 -18.27 -39.31
CA ASN A 49 6.29 -18.16 -40.26
C ASN A 49 6.57 -17.07 -41.31
N LYS A 50 5.63 -16.84 -42.24
CA LYS A 50 5.73 -15.82 -43.31
C LYS A 50 6.08 -14.39 -42.82
N TRP A 51 5.88 -14.11 -41.53
CA TRP A 51 6.01 -12.79 -40.92
C TRP A 51 7.16 -12.71 -39.88
N ASN A 52 7.97 -13.77 -39.76
CA ASN A 52 9.05 -13.93 -38.76
C ASN A 52 8.66 -13.39 -37.37
N LEU A 53 7.49 -13.82 -36.88
CA LEU A 53 6.91 -13.33 -35.63
C LEU A 53 7.78 -13.70 -34.43
N ARG A 54 8.17 -12.70 -33.63
CA ARG A 54 8.82 -12.92 -32.33
C ARG A 54 7.88 -12.47 -31.22
N VAL A 55 7.51 -13.39 -30.35
CA VAL A 55 6.64 -13.13 -29.20
C VAL A 55 7.47 -13.20 -27.93
N PHE A 56 7.22 -12.31 -26.99
CA PHE A 56 7.86 -12.32 -25.69
C PHE A 56 6.88 -11.89 -24.62
N GLY A 57 7.11 -12.35 -23.40
CA GLY A 57 6.41 -11.83 -22.26
C GLY A 57 7.04 -12.25 -20.95
N ASN A 58 6.69 -11.50 -19.91
CA ASN A 58 6.95 -11.86 -18.54
C ASN A 58 5.69 -11.69 -17.71
N TYR A 59 5.55 -12.58 -16.75
CA TYR A 59 4.58 -12.50 -15.69
C TYR A 59 5.33 -12.52 -14.36
N THR A 60 5.08 -11.51 -13.52
CA THR A 60 5.66 -11.42 -12.19
C THR A 60 4.55 -11.45 -11.16
N LEU A 61 4.59 -12.48 -10.31
CA LEU A 61 3.81 -12.55 -9.08
C LEU A 61 4.69 -12.03 -7.93
N ARG A 62 4.27 -10.95 -7.29
CA ARG A 62 4.98 -10.33 -6.17
C ARG A 62 4.12 -10.33 -4.91
N SER A 63 4.75 -10.58 -3.77
CA SER A 63 4.19 -10.33 -2.45
C SER A 63 5.15 -9.47 -1.67
N LEU A 64 4.79 -8.21 -1.46
CA LEU A 64 5.54 -7.25 -0.65
C LEU A 64 4.77 -6.92 0.64
N LYS A 65 5.39 -7.20 1.78
CA LYS A 65 4.87 -6.81 3.10
C LYS A 65 5.85 -5.89 3.80
N SER A 66 5.36 -4.86 4.48
CA SER A 66 6.15 -3.94 5.28
C SER A 66 5.33 -3.43 6.46
N ASP A 67 6.02 -2.89 7.46
CA ASP A 67 5.43 -2.19 8.62
C ASP A 67 5.58 -0.66 8.51
N THR A 68 6.04 -0.18 7.37
CA THR A 68 6.19 1.24 7.04
C THR A 68 6.17 1.40 5.52
N ASP A 69 5.64 2.52 5.06
CA ASP A 69 5.68 2.93 3.65
C ASP A 69 6.73 4.04 3.39
N GLY A 70 7.52 4.42 4.40
CA GLY A 70 8.65 5.34 4.26
C GLY A 70 8.77 6.37 5.38
N TRP A 71 9.66 7.34 5.21
CA TRP A 71 9.94 8.36 6.22
C TRP A 71 8.77 9.31 6.49
N GLN A 72 7.84 9.47 5.53
CA GLN A 72 6.62 10.29 5.69
C GLN A 72 5.45 9.50 6.28
N SER A 73 5.62 8.19 6.48
CA SER A 73 4.59 7.33 7.06
C SER A 73 4.77 7.29 8.57
N THR A 74 3.67 7.53 9.27
CA THR A 74 3.58 7.40 10.72
C THR A 74 2.70 6.18 11.07
N PRO A 75 3.07 5.41 12.10
CA PRO A 75 2.23 4.33 12.61
C PRO A 75 0.98 4.91 13.27
N VAL A 76 -0.08 4.12 13.38
CA VAL A 76 -1.28 4.47 14.17
C VAL A 76 -0.97 4.48 15.66
N ASN A 77 -0.03 3.65 16.10
CA ASN A 77 0.45 3.64 17.47
C ASN A 77 1.98 3.81 17.49
N SER A 78 2.43 4.94 18.05
CA SER A 78 3.85 5.28 18.13
C SER A 78 4.64 4.44 19.16
N TYR A 79 3.94 3.64 19.98
CA TYR A 79 4.50 2.76 21.01
C TYR A 79 4.46 1.27 20.63
N ASP A 80 3.45 0.82 19.88
CA ASP A 80 3.38 -0.54 19.32
C ASP A 80 3.17 -0.51 17.81
N MET A 81 4.20 -0.91 17.08
CA MET A 81 4.24 -0.87 15.61
C MET A 81 4.03 -2.26 14.99
N ARG A 82 3.79 -3.30 15.79
CA ARG A 82 3.62 -4.68 15.27
C ARG A 82 2.36 -4.80 14.42
N SER A 83 1.33 -4.02 14.73
CA SER A 83 0.06 -3.94 14.00
C SER A 83 0.20 -3.32 12.61
N GLU A 84 1.29 -2.59 12.33
CA GLU A 84 1.53 -1.98 11.02
C GLU A 84 1.98 -2.99 9.95
N TRP A 85 2.34 -4.21 10.35
CA TRP A 85 2.80 -5.23 9.41
C TRP A 85 1.69 -5.67 8.47
N GLY A 86 1.74 -5.18 7.23
CA GLY A 86 0.70 -5.37 6.24
C GLY A 86 1.24 -5.51 4.83
N ARG A 87 0.35 -5.44 3.85
CA ARG A 87 0.74 -5.33 2.43
C ARG A 87 1.27 -3.92 2.21
N SER A 88 2.49 -3.78 1.69
CA SER A 88 3.06 -2.46 1.41
C SER A 88 2.25 -1.75 0.33
N GLY A 89 2.19 -0.41 0.35
CA GLY A 89 1.56 0.40 -0.71
C GLY A 89 2.15 0.17 -2.12
N ASN A 90 3.31 -0.49 -2.21
CA ASN A 90 3.98 -0.83 -3.47
C ASN A 90 3.76 -2.30 -3.90
N ASP A 91 2.92 -3.06 -3.18
CA ASP A 91 2.55 -4.45 -3.47
C ASP A 91 1.59 -4.58 -4.66
N THR A 92 2.08 -4.37 -5.88
CA THR A 92 1.37 -4.83 -7.07
C THR A 92 1.57 -6.34 -7.19
N ARG A 93 0.50 -7.10 -6.94
CA ARG A 93 0.51 -8.56 -6.89
C ARG A 93 0.84 -9.20 -8.24
N HIS A 94 0.15 -8.77 -9.30
CA HIS A 94 0.29 -9.33 -10.64
C HIS A 94 0.81 -8.25 -11.58
N ARG A 95 1.93 -8.52 -12.26
CA ARG A 95 2.44 -7.69 -13.36
C ARG A 95 2.61 -8.55 -14.59
N PHE A 96 2.02 -8.13 -15.69
CA PHE A 96 2.12 -8.78 -16.99
C PHE A 96 2.69 -7.79 -17.99
N PHE A 97 3.74 -8.20 -18.68
CA PHE A 97 4.36 -7.47 -19.77
C PHE A 97 4.46 -8.45 -20.93
N THR A 98 3.86 -8.14 -22.06
CA THR A 98 3.94 -9.01 -23.24
C THR A 98 4.05 -8.17 -24.49
N GLY A 99 4.57 -8.76 -25.55
CA GLY A 99 4.68 -8.08 -26.81
C GLY A 99 5.01 -9.00 -27.96
N ALA A 100 4.86 -8.46 -29.16
CA ALA A 100 5.16 -9.13 -30.39
C ALA A 100 5.88 -8.20 -31.34
N ASN A 101 6.87 -8.73 -32.04
CA ASN A 101 7.58 -8.08 -33.13
C ASN A 101 7.21 -8.77 -34.45
N PHE A 102 6.74 -7.98 -35.42
CA PHE A 102 6.30 -8.41 -36.73
C PHE A 102 7.23 -7.87 -37.80
N ARG A 103 7.75 -8.74 -38.66
CA ARG A 103 8.44 -8.32 -39.90
C ARG A 103 7.44 -8.44 -41.05
N LEU A 104 6.87 -7.32 -41.44
CA LEU A 104 5.93 -7.22 -42.55
C LEU A 104 6.69 -7.14 -43.88
N PRO A 105 6.03 -7.39 -45.03
CA PRO A 105 6.55 -7.08 -46.35
C PRO A 105 7.00 -5.61 -46.46
N TRP A 106 7.81 -5.31 -47.48
CA TRP A 106 8.34 -3.97 -47.73
C TRP A 106 9.27 -3.43 -46.63
N ALA A 107 9.96 -4.33 -45.92
CA ALA A 107 10.91 -4.00 -44.85
C ALA A 107 10.30 -3.23 -43.67
N VAL A 108 8.98 -3.31 -43.46
CA VAL A 108 8.31 -2.69 -42.31
C VAL A 108 8.42 -3.58 -41.08
N ASN A 109 8.82 -3.00 -39.96
CA ASN A 109 8.91 -3.69 -38.67
C ASN A 109 7.93 -3.07 -37.68
N MET A 110 7.01 -3.86 -37.13
CA MET A 110 6.03 -3.40 -36.14
C MET A 110 6.32 -4.07 -34.80
N THR A 111 6.33 -3.30 -33.72
CA THR A 111 6.45 -3.84 -32.36
C THR A 111 5.25 -3.42 -31.55
N THR A 112 4.63 -4.40 -30.89
CA THR A 112 3.49 -4.20 -29.98
C THR A 112 3.92 -4.60 -28.59
N GLN A 113 3.45 -3.84 -27.59
CA GLN A 113 3.74 -4.09 -26.18
C GLN A 113 2.49 -3.80 -25.36
N ILE A 114 2.21 -4.65 -24.39
CA ILE A 114 1.07 -4.56 -23.48
C ILE A 114 1.61 -4.67 -22.07
N ASN A 115 1.28 -3.67 -21.25
CA ASN A 115 1.62 -3.60 -19.84
C ASN A 115 0.34 -3.63 -19.03
N TRP A 116 0.23 -4.61 -18.16
CA TRP A 116 -0.90 -4.74 -17.27
C TRP A 116 -0.44 -5.03 -15.85
N SER A 117 -1.12 -4.42 -14.88
CA SER A 117 -0.81 -4.58 -13.46
C SER A 117 -2.07 -4.61 -12.63
N SER A 118 -2.11 -5.44 -11.60
CA SER A 118 -3.18 -5.41 -10.59
C SER A 118 -3.14 -4.12 -9.78
N SER A 119 -4.26 -3.75 -9.15
CA SER A 119 -4.29 -2.63 -8.22
C SER A 119 -3.33 -2.81 -7.05
N ARG A 120 -2.91 -1.68 -6.48
CA ARG A 120 -2.09 -1.61 -5.26
C ARG A 120 -3.01 -1.60 -4.03
N PRO A 121 -2.57 -2.16 -2.90
CA PRO A 121 -3.30 -2.01 -1.65
C PRO A 121 -3.31 -0.55 -1.21
N TYR A 122 -4.29 -0.21 -0.39
CA TYR A 122 -4.43 1.10 0.24
C TYR A 122 -4.87 0.90 1.69
N ASN A 123 -4.59 1.90 2.53
CA ASN A 123 -5.06 1.93 3.90
C ASN A 123 -6.39 2.69 3.96
N LEU A 124 -7.37 2.11 4.66
CA LEU A 124 -8.60 2.80 5.02
C LEU A 124 -8.33 3.62 6.27
N THR A 125 -8.54 4.93 6.20
CA THR A 125 -8.48 5.82 7.36
C THR A 125 -9.86 6.38 7.67
N THR A 126 -10.14 6.66 8.94
CA THR A 126 -11.37 7.32 9.38
C THR A 126 -11.37 8.80 9.02
N GLY A 127 -10.18 9.41 8.93
CA GLY A 127 -9.99 10.85 8.69
C GLY A 127 -10.12 11.70 9.96
N GLY A 128 -10.36 11.07 11.11
CA GLY A 128 -10.32 11.70 12.43
C GLY A 128 -9.04 11.38 13.20
N ASP A 129 -8.96 11.88 14.43
CA ASP A 129 -7.90 11.63 15.40
C ASP A 129 -8.52 11.03 16.68
N CYS A 130 -8.65 9.71 16.68
CA CYS A 130 -9.22 8.88 17.73
C CYS A 130 -8.29 8.75 18.93
N ASN A 131 -7.00 8.57 18.67
CA ASN A 131 -5.99 8.34 19.70
C ASN A 131 -5.43 9.66 20.28
N LYS A 132 -5.87 10.81 19.74
CA LYS A 132 -5.49 12.18 20.14
C LYS A 132 -4.00 12.46 19.98
N ASP A 133 -3.34 11.79 19.05
CA ASP A 133 -1.91 11.96 18.79
C ASP A 133 -1.60 13.08 17.78
N ASN A 134 -2.65 13.81 17.33
CA ASN A 134 -2.65 14.83 16.30
C ASN A 134 -2.20 14.33 14.91
N VAL A 135 -2.37 13.03 14.64
CA VAL A 135 -2.13 12.40 13.35
C VAL A 135 -3.42 11.76 12.84
N ILE A 136 -3.87 12.20 11.67
CA ILE A 136 -5.13 11.74 11.04
C ILE A 136 -5.00 10.43 10.24
N ASN A 137 -4.21 9.48 10.73
CA ASN A 137 -3.94 8.19 10.08
C ASN A 137 -4.71 7.01 10.70
N ASP A 138 -5.62 7.29 11.63
CA ASP A 138 -6.40 6.27 12.33
C ASP A 138 -7.25 5.42 11.40
N ARG A 139 -7.32 4.13 11.71
CA ARG A 139 -8.00 3.11 10.92
C ARG A 139 -9.22 2.59 11.70
N PRO A 140 -10.36 2.34 11.04
CA PRO A 140 -11.53 1.82 11.73
C PRO A 140 -11.28 0.40 12.23
N THR A 141 -11.81 0.07 13.41
CA THR A 141 -11.93 -1.33 13.85
C THR A 141 -12.93 -2.09 12.99
N ASP A 142 -12.85 -3.41 12.94
CA ASP A 142 -13.79 -4.25 12.18
C ASP A 142 -15.25 -3.98 12.57
N ALA A 143 -15.51 -3.78 13.87
CA ALA A 143 -16.83 -3.44 14.38
C ALA A 143 -17.30 -2.06 13.88
N ALA A 144 -16.43 -1.05 13.93
CA ALA A 144 -16.76 0.29 13.46
C ALA A 144 -16.95 0.35 11.94
N LEU A 145 -16.14 -0.40 11.18
CA LEU A 145 -16.28 -0.55 9.74
C LEU A 145 -17.60 -1.23 9.38
N ALA A 146 -17.99 -2.29 10.10
CA ALA A 146 -19.26 -2.97 9.89
C ALA A 146 -20.45 -2.03 10.12
N GLN A 147 -20.41 -1.23 11.20
CA GLN A 147 -21.43 -0.23 11.49
C GLN A 147 -21.50 0.84 10.38
N TYR A 148 -20.35 1.36 9.93
CA TYR A 148 -20.29 2.32 8.83
C TYR A 148 -20.95 1.80 7.55
N LEU A 149 -20.72 0.54 7.20
CA LEU A 149 -21.31 -0.06 6.01
C LEU A 149 -22.83 -0.24 6.13
N GLN A 150 -23.33 -0.57 7.33
CA GLN A 150 -24.77 -0.66 7.60
C GLN A 150 -25.47 0.71 7.53
N ASP A 151 -24.85 1.72 8.15
CA ASP A 151 -25.37 3.09 8.16
C ASP A 151 -25.33 3.72 6.75
N LYS A 152 -24.29 3.40 5.97
CA LYS A 152 -24.21 3.76 4.56
C LYS A 152 -25.31 3.12 3.73
N ALA A 153 -25.59 1.84 3.95
CA ALA A 153 -26.65 1.13 3.22
C ALA A 153 -28.05 1.63 3.57
N SER A 154 -28.25 2.12 4.80
CA SER A 154 -29.52 2.69 5.27
C SER A 154 -29.67 4.19 5.02
N GLY A 155 -28.64 4.87 4.48
CA GLY A 155 -28.65 6.31 4.22
C GLY A 155 -28.45 7.19 5.46
N ASN A 156 -28.09 6.60 6.60
CA ASN A 156 -27.91 7.28 7.89
C ASN A 156 -26.43 7.52 8.24
N LEU A 157 -25.66 8.01 7.27
CA LEU A 157 -24.24 8.30 7.49
C LEU A 157 -24.06 9.41 8.55
N GLN A 158 -23.54 9.01 9.71
CA GLN A 158 -23.05 9.89 10.78
C GLN A 158 -21.65 10.45 10.45
N ASN A 159 -21.16 11.40 11.26
CA ASN A 159 -19.79 11.94 11.16
C ASN A 159 -18.71 10.86 11.33
N ALA A 160 -17.52 11.11 10.77
CA ALA A 160 -16.38 10.18 10.80
C ALA A 160 -15.97 9.78 12.23
N ASP A 161 -16.06 10.72 13.18
CA ASP A 161 -15.75 10.50 14.60
C ASP A 161 -16.70 9.49 15.27
N TYR A 162 -17.85 9.16 14.66
CA TYR A 162 -18.79 8.18 15.21
C TYR A 162 -18.30 6.74 15.04
N TYR A 163 -17.43 6.51 14.05
CA TYR A 163 -16.82 5.20 13.75
C TYR A 163 -15.39 5.09 14.29
N CYS A 164 -15.05 6.00 15.20
CA CYS A 164 -13.76 6.12 15.84
C CYS A 164 -13.85 5.40 17.20
N ARG A 165 -13.55 4.10 17.22
CA ARG A 165 -13.48 3.28 18.44
C ARG A 165 -12.09 2.66 18.54
N ILE A 166 -11.42 2.89 19.66
CA ILE A 166 -10.13 2.29 20.02
C ILE A 166 -10.38 0.96 20.73
#